data_AF-A0A920N067-F1
#
_entry.id   AF-A0A920N067-F1
#
_cell.length_a   1.000
_cell.length_b   1.000
_cell.length_c   1.000
_cell.angle_alpha   90.00
_cell.angle_beta   90.00
_cell.angle_gamma   90.00
#
_symmetry.space_group_name_H-M   'P 1'
#
loop_
_entity.id
_entity.type
_entity.pdbx_description
1 polymer ?
#
loop_
_entity_poly.entity_id
_entity_poly.type
_entity_poly.pdbx_seq_one_letter_code
_entity_poly.pdbx_strand_id
1 'polypeptide(L)' 'MGQVVGKAHRNGGEPQAFPVSLSQFQATVMQSLIDVGQFRVNSSFPRELTALLENRTAITQLMP' A
#
# COMPACT_ATOMS: atom_id res chain seq x y z
N MET A 1 -27.24 13.78 -15.04
CA MET A 1 -25.79 13.66 -15.30
C MET A 1 -25.25 12.63 -14.32
N GLY A 2 -25.17 11.36 -14.77
CA GLY A 2 -25.00 10.19 -13.89
C GLY A 2 -23.56 9.96 -13.47
N GLN A 3 -23.35 9.77 -12.18
CA GLN A 3 -22.09 9.33 -11.58
C GLN A 3 -21.78 7.91 -12.07
N VAL A 4 -20.61 7.71 -12.66
CA VAL A 4 -20.12 6.37 -13.01
C VAL A 4 -19.74 5.65 -11.72
N VAL A 5 -20.64 4.79 -11.25
CA VAL A 5 -20.38 3.90 -10.10
C VAL A 5 -19.80 2.60 -10.66
N GLY A 6 -18.48 2.45 -10.53
CA GLY A 6 -17.76 1.22 -10.87
C GLY A 6 -16.77 1.38 -12.02
N LYS A 7 -15.47 1.28 -11.73
CA LYS A 7 -14.44 1.06 -12.76
C LYS A 7 -14.45 -0.43 -13.10
N ALA A 8 -14.93 -0.79 -14.29
CA ALA A 8 -14.85 -2.17 -14.80
C ALA A 8 -13.38 -2.64 -14.81
N HIS A 9 -13.15 -3.91 -14.51
CA HIS A 9 -11.81 -4.49 -14.58
C HIS A 9 -11.34 -4.50 -16.05
N ARG A 10 -10.04 -4.29 -16.31
CA ARG A 10 -9.50 -4.12 -17.68
C ARG A 10 -9.77 -5.32 -18.61
N ASN A 11 -10.06 -6.49 -18.04
CA ASN A 11 -10.38 -7.74 -18.73
C ASN A 11 -11.89 -8.04 -18.81
N GLY A 12 -12.76 -7.10 -18.48
CA GLY A 12 -14.22 -7.29 -18.50
C GLY A 12 -14.78 -8.15 -17.37
N GLY A 13 -13.98 -8.46 -16.35
CA GLY A 13 -14.44 -9.12 -15.14
C GLY A 13 -15.13 -8.16 -14.16
N GLU A 14 -15.79 -8.73 -13.16
CA GLU A 14 -16.36 -7.99 -12.03
C GLU A 14 -15.30 -7.06 -11.39
N PRO A 15 -15.61 -5.78 -11.13
CA PRO A 15 -14.72 -4.90 -10.39
C PRO A 15 -14.31 -5.54 -9.07
N GLN A 16 -13.01 -5.53 -8.76
CA GLN A 16 -12.56 -5.96 -7.43
C GLN A 16 -13.30 -5.14 -6.37
N ALA A 17 -13.99 -5.82 -5.46
CA ALA A 17 -14.69 -5.18 -4.34
C ALA A 17 -13.75 -4.30 -3.49
N PHE A 18 -12.47 -4.65 -3.48
CA PHE A 18 -11.39 -3.91 -2.83
C PHE A 18 -10.25 -3.69 -3.83
N PRO A 19 -10.28 -2.60 -4.62
CA PRO A 19 -9.22 -2.33 -5.58
C PRO A 19 -7.92 -2.06 -4.82
N VAL A 20 -6.89 -2.84 -5.13
CA VAL A 20 -5.52 -2.64 -4.60
C VAL A 20 -4.67 -1.88 -5.61
N SER A 21 -3.94 -0.88 -5.13
CA SER A 21 -2.98 -0.14 -5.95
C SER A 21 -1.57 -0.74 -5.80
N LEU A 22 -0.71 -0.47 -6.79
CA LEU A 22 0.71 -0.78 -6.69
C LEU A 22 1.36 -0.11 -5.47
N SER A 23 0.89 1.08 -5.10
CA SER A 23 1.42 1.78 -3.92
C SER A 23 1.09 1.09 -2.62
N GLN A 24 -0.12 0.52 -2.50
CA GLN A 24 -0.54 -0.28 -1.36
C GLN A 24 0.23 -1.61 -1.30
N PHE A 25 0.46 -2.26 -2.45
CA PHE A 25 1.28 -3.47 -2.50
C PHE A 25 2.71 -3.22 -2.01
N GLN A 26 3.37 -2.18 -2.51
CA GLN A 26 4.72 -1.81 -2.08
C GLN A 26 4.78 -1.51 -0.58
N ALA A 27 3.79 -0.78 -0.04
CA ALA A 27 3.71 -0.51 1.39
C ALA A 27 3.54 -1.79 2.21
N THR A 28 2.72 -2.73 1.73
CA THR A 28 2.48 -4.02 2.39
C THR A 28 3.76 -4.86 2.44
N VAL A 29 4.49 -4.95 1.32
CA VAL A 29 5.77 -5.67 1.27
C VAL A 29 6.79 -5.03 2.21
N MET A 30 6.94 -3.71 2.15
CA MET A 30 7.88 -3.00 3.02
C MET A 30 7.54 -3.20 4.50
N GLN A 31 6.26 -3.04 4.88
CA GLN A 31 5.80 -3.24 6.25
C GLN A 31 5.93 -4.70 6.74
N SER A 32 5.81 -5.69 5.86
CA SER A 32 6.03 -7.11 6.21
C SER A 32 7.49 -7.49 6.44
N LEU A 33 8.42 -6.74 5.84
CA LEU A 33 9.86 -7.03 5.90
C LEU A 33 10.60 -6.16 6.92
N ILE A 34 9.98 -5.06 7.35
CA ILE A 34 10.64 -4.00 8.12
C ILE A 34 9.92 -3.79 9.45
N ASP A 35 10.69 -3.86 10.54
CA ASP A 35 10.28 -3.32 11.83
C ASP A 35 10.54 -1.81 11.86
N VAL A 36 9.46 -1.03 11.71
CA VAL A 36 9.48 0.44 11.71
C VAL A 36 10.00 1.01 13.03
N GLY A 37 9.84 0.28 14.14
CA GLY A 37 10.37 0.68 15.45
C GLY A 37 11.89 0.77 15.45
N GLN A 38 12.55 -0.21 14.83
CA GLN A 38 14.02 -0.25 14.72
C GLN A 38 14.57 0.84 13.79
N PHE A 39 13.82 1.22 12.76
CA PHE A 39 14.23 2.24 11.80
C PHE A 39 14.28 3.64 12.40
N ARG A 40 13.35 3.96 13.31
CA ARG A 40 13.31 5.28 13.97
C ARG A 40 14.57 5.55 14.81
N VAL A 41 15.23 4.51 15.28
CA VAL A 41 16.41 4.61 16.15
C VAL A 41 17.72 4.51 15.36
N ASN A 42 17.68 3.95 14.14
CA ASN A 42 18.86 3.73 13.32
C ASN A 42 19.08 4.88 12.30
N SER A 43 19.99 5.79 12.62
CA SER A 43 20.38 6.92 11.77
C SER A 43 21.09 6.53 10.47
N SER A 44 21.48 5.27 10.30
CA SER A 44 22.12 4.75 9.09
C SER A 44 21.11 4.42 7.99
N PHE A 45 19.81 4.46 8.29
CA PHE A 45 18.78 4.11 7.33
C PHE A 45 18.43 5.30 6.41
N PRO A 46 18.36 5.09 5.08
CA PRO A 46 18.00 6.16 4.15
C PRO A 46 16.63 6.75 4.46
N ARG A 47 16.56 8.09 4.60
CA ARG A 47 15.31 8.80 4.93
C ARG A 47 14.22 8.59 3.88
N GLU A 48 14.62 8.35 2.63
CA GLU A 48 13.73 8.11 1.50
C GLU A 48 12.89 6.84 1.70
N LEU A 49 13.47 5.82 2.35
CA LEU A 49 12.75 4.58 2.67
C LEU A 49 11.77 4.79 3.83
N THR A 50 12.14 5.60 4.82
CA THR A 50 11.23 5.99 5.91
C THR A 50 10.04 6.80 5.37
N ALA A 51 10.27 7.75 4.48
CA ALA A 51 9.22 8.55 3.86
C ALA A 51 8.24 7.73 3.00
N LEU A 52 8.72 6.62 2.42
CA LEU A 52 7.90 5.69 1.63
C LEU A 52 6.97 4.85 2.52
N LEU A 53 7.38 4.57 3.75
CA LEU A 53 6.58 3.88 4.77
C LEU A 53 5.55 4.81 5.43
N GLU A 54 5.94 6.05 5.77
CA GLU A 54 5.07 6.96 6.53
C GLU A 54 3.82 7.43 5.76
N ASN A 55 3.89 7.52 4.44
CA ASN A 55 2.82 8.12 3.62
C ASN A 55 1.94 7.11 2.88
N ARG A 56 2.07 5.81 3.15
CA ARG A 56 1.34 4.78 2.39
C ARG A 56 0.57 3.83 3.30
N THR A 57 -0.65 3.52 2.90
CA THR A 57 -1.49 2.52 3.56
C THR A 57 -1.22 1.14 2.97
N ALA A 58 -0.88 0.18 3.83
CA ALA A 58 -0.78 -1.22 3.45
C ALA A 58 -2.17 -1.81 3.15
N ILE A 59 -2.20 -2.96 2.48
CA ILE A 59 -3.42 -3.73 2.24
C ILE A 59 -3.83 -4.33 3.59
N THR A 60 -4.88 -3.75 4.20
CA THR A 60 -5.32 -4.08 5.56
C THR A 60 -5.63 -5.56 5.76
N GLN A 61 -6.14 -6.23 4.72
CA GLN A 61 -6.49 -7.66 4.75
C GLN A 61 -5.27 -8.59 4.84
N LEU A 62 -4.07 -8.08 4.57
CA LEU A 62 -2.82 -8.85 4.55
C LEU A 62 -1.89 -8.51 5.72
N MET A 63 -2.30 -7.57 6.59
CA MET A 63 -1.56 -7.21 7.79
C MET A 63 -2.19 -7.92 9.01
N PRO A 64 -1.37 -8.52 9.90
CA PRO A 64 -1.84 -9.19 11.11
C PRO A 64 -2.39 -8.21 12.17
#